data_AF-A0A350CQN2-F1
#
_entry.id   AF-A0A350CQN2-F1
#
_cell.length_a   1.000
_cell.length_b   1.000
_cell.length_c   1.000
_cell.angle_alpha   90.00
_cell.angle_beta   90.00
_cell.angle_gamma   90.00
#
_symmetry.space_group_name_H-M   'P 1'
#
loop_
_entity.id
_entity.type
_entity.pdbx_description
1 polymer ?
#
loop_
_entity_poly.entity_id
_entity_poly.type
_entity_poly.pdbx_seq_one_letter_code
_entity_poly.pdbx_strand_id
1 'polypeptide(L)'
;LTLQPALDRPEDLRRYMRRHRVRQGWTFLTGRPAEVDLLRRRLGFYNLDPAADADLKQHTGMLRIGHDARDRWSMVPATASTRQLVDAIMAYL
;
A
#
# COMPACT_ATOMS: atom_id res chain seq x y z
N LEU A 1 -0.34 2.80 -2.81
CA LEU A 1 0.63 3.91 -2.70
C LEU A 1 1.85 3.52 -3.52
N THR A 2 2.34 4.39 -4.41
CA THR A 2 3.58 4.13 -5.16
C THR A 2 4.82 4.13 -4.25
N LEU A 3 5.85 3.37 -4.63
CA LEU A 3 7.20 3.47 -4.06
C LEU A 3 8.10 4.48 -4.80
N GLN A 4 7.69 4.92 -5.99
CA GLN A 4 8.47 5.79 -6.86
C GLN A 4 7.71 7.08 -7.22
N PRO A 5 7.33 7.92 -6.22
CA PRO A 5 6.51 9.11 -6.44
C PRO A 5 7.14 10.17 -7.36
N ALA A 6 8.47 10.16 -7.53
CA ALA A 6 9.17 11.04 -8.47
C ALA A 6 8.95 10.64 -9.94
N LEU A 7 8.56 9.39 -10.21
CA LEU A 7 8.35 8.83 -11.54
C LEU A 7 6.87 8.60 -11.83
N ASP A 8 6.14 8.05 -10.85
CA ASP A 8 4.75 7.64 -10.97
C ASP A 8 3.79 8.83 -10.80
N ARG A 9 3.60 9.57 -11.90
CA ARG A 9 2.66 10.69 -11.94
C ARG A 9 1.20 10.20 -11.96
N PRO A 10 0.23 11.04 -11.54
CA PRO A 10 -1.19 10.68 -11.57
C PRO A 10 -1.66 10.17 -12.95
N GLU A 11 -1.17 10.75 -14.04
CA GLU A 11 -1.49 10.33 -15.41
C GLU A 11 -0.99 8.92 -15.72
N ASP A 12 0.21 8.58 -15.25
CA ASP A 12 0.84 7.28 -15.43
C ASP A 12 0.08 6.21 -14.65
N LEU A 13 -0.27 6.48 -13.39
CA LEU A 13 -1.09 5.58 -12.57
C LEU A 13 -2.49 5.38 -13.17
N ARG A 14 -3.13 6.43 -13.69
CA ARG A 14 -4.43 6.29 -14.38
C ARG A 14 -4.31 5.42 -15.64
N ARG A 15 -3.24 5.58 -16.41
CA ARG A 15 -2.95 4.73 -17.58
C ARG A 15 -2.70 3.28 -17.16
N TYR A 16 -1.98 3.06 -16.08
CA TYR A 16 -1.75 1.73 -15.51
C TYR A 16 -3.07 1.07 -15.09
N MET A 17 -3.92 1.77 -14.33
CA MET A 17 -5.24 1.28 -13.92
C MET A 17 -6.11 0.86 -15.11
N ARG A 18 -6.14 1.67 -16.19
CA ARG A 18 -6.86 1.32 -17.42
C ARG A 18 -6.29 0.09 -18.11
N ARG A 19 -4.96 0.02 -18.27
CA ARG A 19 -4.27 -1.11 -18.92
C ARG A 19 -4.58 -2.43 -18.22
N HIS A 20 -4.59 -2.43 -16.90
CA HIS A 20 -4.85 -3.62 -16.09
C HIS A 20 -6.32 -3.86 -15.77
N ARG A 21 -7.24 -3.06 -16.34
CA ARG A 21 -8.69 -3.16 -16.12
C ARG A 21 -9.06 -3.19 -14.63
N VAL A 22 -8.38 -2.35 -13.84
CA VAL A 22 -8.61 -2.24 -12.39
C VAL A 22 -10.08 -1.86 -12.16
N ARG A 23 -10.76 -2.61 -11.28
CA ARG A 23 -12.18 -2.44 -10.99
C ARG A 23 -12.42 -1.27 -10.02
N GLN A 24 -13.69 -0.86 -9.91
CA GLN A 24 -14.14 0.08 -8.88
C GLN A 24 -13.74 -0.41 -7.47
N GLY A 25 -13.53 0.52 -6.55
CA GLY A 25 -13.08 0.24 -5.18
C GLY A 25 -11.56 0.30 -4.98
N TRP A 26 -10.78 0.54 -6.04
CA TRP A 26 -9.34 0.73 -5.96
C TRP A 26 -8.93 2.17 -6.25
N THR A 27 -8.02 2.69 -5.44
CA THR A 27 -7.40 4.01 -5.65
C THR A 27 -5.89 3.87 -5.63
N PHE A 28 -5.24 4.32 -6.70
CA PHE A 28 -3.79 4.37 -6.78
C PHE A 28 -3.34 5.76 -6.34
N LEU A 29 -2.38 5.82 -5.43
CA LEU A 29 -1.94 7.04 -4.77
C LEU A 29 -0.46 7.33 -5.08
N THR A 30 -0.18 8.59 -5.37
CA THR A 30 1.16 9.21 -5.52
C THR A 30 1.13 10.60 -4.86
N GLY A 31 2.26 11.27 -4.77
CA GLY A 31 2.37 12.57 -4.11
C GLY A 31 3.81 13.09 -4.06
N ARG A 32 4.08 14.05 -3.17
CA ARG A 32 5.46 14.51 -2.95
C ARG A 32 6.29 13.38 -2.32
N PRO A 33 7.56 13.17 -2.71
CA PRO A 33 8.39 12.11 -2.15
C PRO A 33 8.44 12.08 -0.62
N ALA A 34 8.55 13.24 0.03
CA ALA A 34 8.56 13.36 1.49
C ALA A 34 7.24 12.91 2.15
N GLU A 35 6.10 13.14 1.51
CA GLU A 35 4.80 12.74 2.05
C GLU A 35 4.55 11.25 1.88
N VAL A 36 4.99 10.68 0.75
CA VAL A 36 4.93 9.23 0.52
C VAL A 36 5.83 8.50 1.51
N ASP A 37 7.04 9.02 1.78
CA ASP A 37 7.93 8.45 2.80
C ASP A 37 7.34 8.56 4.22
N LEU A 38 6.76 9.70 4.58
CA LEU A 38 6.07 9.87 5.85
C LEU A 38 4.91 8.86 5.99
N LEU A 39 4.06 8.76 4.98
CA LEU A 39 2.87 7.91 5.01
C LEU A 39 3.24 6.43 5.11
N ARG A 40 4.19 5.96 4.28
CA ARG A 40 4.62 4.55 4.34
C ARG A 40 5.20 4.20 5.71
N ARG A 41 5.98 5.10 6.33
CA ARG A 41 6.55 4.87 7.68
C ARG A 41 5.45 4.82 8.74
N ARG A 42 4.50 5.75 8.72
CA ARG A 42 3.36 5.77 9.67
C ARG A 42 2.44 4.56 9.53
N LEU A 43 2.32 3.99 8.32
CA LEU A 43 1.53 2.79 8.06
C LEU A 43 2.31 1.47 8.27
N GLY A 44 3.59 1.53 8.63
CA GLY A 44 4.41 0.34 8.87
C GLY A 44 4.98 -0.32 7.61
N PHE A 45 5.01 0.38 6.48
CA PHE A 45 5.60 -0.08 5.21
C PHE A 45 7.06 0.37 5.10
N TYR A 46 7.91 -0.12 6.00
CA TYR A 46 9.34 0.13 6.01
C TYR A 46 10.11 -1.08 6.55
N ASN A 47 11.40 -1.16 6.19
CA ASN A 47 12.33 -2.13 6.77
C ASN A 47 13.14 -1.50 7.90
N LEU A 48 13.49 -2.29 8.92
CA LEU A 48 14.35 -1.85 10.02
C LEU A 48 15.82 -1.68 9.59
N ASP A 49 16.25 -2.45 8.58
CA ASP A 49 17.54 -2.24 7.92
C ASP A 49 17.43 -1.06 6.95
N PRO A 50 18.15 0.07 7.19
CA PRO A 50 18.09 1.24 6.33
C PRO A 50 18.53 0.98 4.88
N ALA A 51 19.47 0.06 4.66
CA ALA A 51 19.92 -0.26 3.31
C ALA A 51 18.83 -1.00 2.52
N ALA A 52 18.15 -1.94 3.17
CA ALA A 52 17.00 -2.64 2.59
C ALA A 52 15.78 -1.73 2.42
N ASP A 53 15.57 -0.76 3.33
CA ASP A 53 14.49 0.23 3.24
C ASP A 53 14.69 1.24 2.10
N ALA A 54 15.95 1.57 1.79
CA ALA A 54 16.32 2.48 0.71
C ALA A 54 16.26 1.83 -0.70
N ASP A 55 16.27 0.49 -0.79
CA ASP A 55 16.13 -0.20 -2.07
C ASP A 55 14.68 -0.16 -2.56
N LEU A 56 14.42 0.71 -3.54
CA LEU A 56 13.09 0.88 -4.14
C LEU A 56 12.60 -0.37 -4.92
N LYS A 57 13.44 -1.39 -5.09
CA LYS A 57 13.03 -2.69 -5.63
C LYS A 57 12.41 -3.60 -4.57
N GLN A 58 12.54 -3.24 -3.29
CA GLN A 58 11.98 -3.98 -2.15
C GLN A 58 10.68 -3.33 -1.68
N HIS A 59 9.81 -4.17 -1.09
CA HIS A 59 8.59 -3.75 -0.41
C HIS A 59 8.27 -4.78 0.66
N THR A 60 7.55 -4.39 1.72
CA THR A 60 7.30 -5.29 2.86
C THR A 60 6.43 -6.50 2.52
N GLY A 61 5.73 -6.50 1.38
CA GLY A 61 4.82 -7.58 0.98
C GLY A 61 3.56 -7.67 1.85
N MET A 62 3.24 -6.61 2.61
CA MET A 62 2.13 -6.59 3.56
C MET A 62 0.96 -5.75 3.07
N LEU A 63 -0.26 -6.15 3.44
CA LEU A 63 -1.49 -5.39 3.30
C LEU A 63 -1.88 -4.80 4.66
N ARG A 64 -2.05 -3.47 4.71
CA ARG A 64 -2.62 -2.77 5.88
C ARG A 64 -4.13 -2.68 5.75
N ILE A 65 -4.84 -3.02 6.82
CA ILE A 65 -6.30 -2.93 6.92
C ILE A 65 -6.61 -1.93 8.04
N GLY A 66 -7.48 -0.95 7.79
CA GLY A 66 -7.78 0.11 8.75
C GLY A 66 -9.27 0.44 8.77
N HIS A 67 -9.81 0.62 9.97
CA HIS A 67 -11.13 1.15 10.23
C HIS A 67 -11.00 2.38 11.14
N ASP A 68 -10.75 3.53 10.51
CA ASP A 68 -10.37 4.79 11.17
C ASP A 68 -11.38 5.23 12.24
N ALA A 69 -12.69 5.18 11.95
CA ALA A 69 -13.74 5.57 12.88
C ALA A 69 -13.83 4.71 14.16
N ARG A 70 -13.09 3.59 14.23
CA ARG A 70 -13.01 2.71 15.41
C ARG A 70 -11.58 2.57 15.94
N ASP A 71 -10.63 3.32 15.37
CA ASP A 71 -9.20 3.22 15.65
C ASP A 71 -8.66 1.78 15.63
N ARG A 72 -9.13 0.98 14.66
CA ARG A 72 -8.68 -0.40 14.50
C ARG A 72 -7.83 -0.55 13.25
N TRP A 73 -6.61 -1.07 13.44
CA TRP A 73 -5.66 -1.28 12.37
C TRP A 73 -5.02 -2.66 12.47
N SER A 74 -4.82 -3.30 11.32
CA SER A 74 -4.18 -4.61 11.21
C SER A 74 -3.25 -4.70 10.02
N MET A 75 -2.50 -5.79 9.95
CA MET A 75 -1.66 -6.09 8.81
C MET A 75 -1.65 -7.61 8.53
N VAL A 76 -1.69 -7.99 7.26
CA VAL A 76 -1.65 -9.38 6.80
C VAL A 76 -0.70 -9.49 5.60
N PRO A 77 0.04 -10.60 5.42
CA PRO A 77 0.81 -10.80 4.20
C PRO A 77 -0.07 -10.73 2.96
N ALA A 78 0.34 -9.98 1.94
CA ALA A 78 -0.41 -9.85 0.70
C ALA A 78 -0.46 -11.17 -0.11
N THR A 79 0.42 -12.12 0.24
CA THR A 79 0.49 -13.47 -0.33
C THR A 79 -0.33 -14.51 0.45
N ALA A 80 -1.04 -14.11 1.51
CA ALA A 80 -1.94 -15.00 2.24
C ALA A 80 -3.07 -15.52 1.33
N SER A 81 -3.67 -16.65 1.72
CA SER A 81 -4.78 -17.22 0.95
C SER A 81 -5.97 -16.25 0.89
N THR A 82 -6.76 -16.32 -0.17
CA THR A 82 -7.98 -15.49 -0.33
C THR A 82 -8.90 -15.57 0.90
N ARG A 83 -9.05 -16.75 1.48
CA ARG A 83 -9.85 -16.94 2.72
C ARG A 83 -9.28 -16.11 3.86
N GLN A 84 -7.98 -16.21 4.13
CA GLN A 84 -7.33 -15.45 5.20
C GLN A 84 -7.43 -13.93 4.98
N LEU A 85 -7.31 -13.47 3.73
CA LEU A 85 -7.48 -12.05 3.40
C LEU A 85 -8.91 -11.57 3.66
N VAL A 86 -9.92 -12.34 3.25
CA VAL A 86 -11.32 -12.01 3.50
C VAL A 86 -11.61 -12.00 5.00
N ASP A 87 -11.20 -13.04 5.73
CA ASP A 87 -11.42 -13.12 7.19
C ASP A 87 -10.77 -11.93 7.92
N ALA A 88 -9.54 -11.56 7.52
CA ALA A 88 -8.83 -10.42 8.07
C ALA A 88 -9.54 -9.09 7.79
N ILE A 89 -10.13 -8.89 6.61
CA ILE A 89 -10.89 -7.68 6.28
C ILE A 89 -12.21 -7.66 7.05
N MET A 90 -12.95 -8.77 7.06
CA MET A 90 -14.27 -8.87 7.70
C MET A 90 -14.20 -8.70 9.22
N ALA A 91 -13.09 -9.09 9.86
CA ALA A 91 -12.88 -8.87 11.29
C ALA A 91 -12.75 -7.38 11.68
N TYR A 92 -12.65 -6.46 10.71
CA TYR A 92 -12.47 -5.02 10.90
C TYR A 92 -13.61 -4.16 10.32
N LEU A 93 -14.66 -4.78 9.77
CA LEU A 93 -15.93 -4.13 9.43
C LEU A 93 -16.84 -4.08 10.67
#